data_AF-A0A3R7MAF6-F1
#
_entry.id   AF-A0A3R7MAF6-F1
#
_cell.length_a   1.000
_cell.length_b   1.000
_cell.length_c   1.000
_cell.angle_alpha   90.00
_cell.angle_beta   90.00
_cell.angle_gamma   90.00
#
_symmetry.space_group_name_H-M   'P 1'
#
loop_
_entity.id
_entity.type
_entity.pdbx_description
1 polymer ?
#
loop_
_entity_poly.entity_id
_entity_poly.type
_entity_poly.pdbx_seq_one_letter_code
_entity_poly.pdbx_strand_id
1 'polypeptide(L)'
;MAATVALMAGRGVVFRKPPPVYYEEGVKLNEIEEAGHGSELSMFRDLGILLDTEADIFSEMEEQEGKKRYLMQVFTGPIFKQDTFFLEVIQRCGARGFGAGNITALAKSIILYNEQQQKLKA
;
A
#
# COMPACT_ATOMS: atom_id res chain seq x y z
N MET A 1 10.56 6.11 -0.57
CA MET A 1 9.43 5.71 -1.44
C MET A 1 8.63 6.93 -1.87
N ALA A 2 7.96 7.61 -0.94
CA ALA A 2 7.02 8.68 -1.25
C ALA A 2 7.60 9.84 -2.10
N ALA A 3 8.82 10.28 -1.81
CA ALA A 3 9.50 11.30 -2.63
C ALA A 3 9.65 10.89 -4.10
N THR A 4 10.04 9.63 -4.38
CA THR A 4 10.16 9.09 -5.74
C THR A 4 8.80 9.07 -6.44
N VAL A 5 7.77 8.58 -5.76
CA VAL A 5 6.40 8.49 -6.30
C VAL A 5 5.82 9.89 -6.57
N ALA A 6 5.98 10.83 -5.64
CA ALA A 6 5.56 12.22 -5.80
C ALA A 6 6.25 12.89 -7.00
N LEU A 7 7.56 12.64 -7.16
CA LEU A 7 8.35 13.15 -8.26
C LEU A 7 7.90 12.56 -9.62
N MET A 8 7.56 11.28 -9.66
CA MET A 8 7.01 10.62 -10.86
C MET A 8 5.60 11.16 -11.19
N ALA A 9 4.75 11.33 -10.17
CA ALA A 9 3.42 11.90 -10.31
C ALA A 9 3.49 13.34 -10.86
N GLY A 10 4.40 14.15 -10.33
CA GLY A 10 4.66 15.51 -10.82
C GLY A 10 5.18 15.57 -12.27
N ARG A 11 5.67 14.45 -12.82
CA ARG A 11 6.08 14.29 -14.22
C ARG A 11 5.01 13.63 -15.10
N GLY A 12 3.80 13.45 -14.59
CA GLY A 12 2.65 12.94 -15.37
C GLY A 12 2.43 11.43 -15.28
N VAL A 13 3.15 10.71 -14.41
CA VAL A 13 2.84 9.30 -14.16
C VAL A 13 1.54 9.22 -13.37
N VAL A 14 0.57 8.49 -13.91
CA VAL A 14 -0.69 8.20 -13.22
C VAL A 14 -0.50 6.97 -12.34
N PHE A 15 -0.83 7.08 -11.06
CA PHE A 15 -0.83 5.96 -10.12
C PHE A 15 -2.26 5.51 -9.81
N ARG A 16 -2.43 4.19 -9.62
CA ARG A 16 -3.69 3.64 -9.11
C ARG A 16 -3.81 3.97 -7.63
N LYS A 17 -5.03 4.29 -7.20
CA LYS A 17 -5.33 4.55 -5.79
C LYS A 17 -6.25 3.45 -5.26
N PRO A 18 -5.94 2.83 -4.11
CA PRO A 18 -6.88 1.95 -3.46
C PRO A 18 -8.10 2.76 -2.98
N PRO A 19 -9.25 2.10 -2.76
CA PRO A 19 -10.37 2.71 -2.05
C PRO A 19 -9.93 3.30 -0.70
N PRO A 20 -10.50 4.44 -0.26
CA PRO A 20 -10.12 5.11 0.99
C PRO A 20 -10.15 4.18 2.22
N VAL A 21 -11.09 3.23 2.22
CA VAL A 21 -11.29 2.26 3.29
C VAL A 21 -10.06 1.38 3.58
N TYR A 22 -9.12 1.24 2.63
CA TYR A 22 -7.84 0.58 2.87
C TYR A 22 -7.04 1.27 3.99
N TYR A 23 -7.01 2.60 3.99
CA TYR A 23 -6.31 3.41 4.98
C TYR A 23 -7.11 3.64 6.27
N GLU A 24 -8.34 3.11 6.33
CA GLU A 24 -9.23 3.20 7.50
C GLU A 24 -9.33 1.86 8.23
N GLU A 25 -8.85 0.78 7.61
CA GLU A 25 -8.77 -0.54 8.23
C GLU A 25 -7.77 -0.48 9.40
N GLY A 26 -8.24 -0.79 10.62
CA GLY A 26 -7.43 -0.69 11.84
C GLY A 26 -6.13 -1.48 11.78
N VAL A 27 -6.12 -2.63 11.10
CA VAL A 27 -4.90 -3.42 10.87
C VAL A 27 -3.88 -2.62 10.06
N LYS A 28 -4.29 -1.99 8.94
CA LYS A 28 -3.39 -1.24 8.08
C LYS A 28 -2.93 0.07 8.72
N LEU A 29 -3.77 0.72 9.50
CA LEU A 29 -3.37 1.86 10.32
C LEU A 29 -2.26 1.46 11.30
N ASN A 30 -2.44 0.37 12.04
CA ASN A 30 -1.44 -0.13 12.98
C ASN A 30 -0.13 -0.49 12.26
N GLU A 31 -0.18 -1.19 11.13
CA GLU A 31 1.02 -1.54 10.36
C GLU A 31 1.80 -0.30 9.88
N ILE A 32 1.10 0.75 9.44
CA ILE A 32 1.71 2.02 9.02
C ILE A 32 2.33 2.75 10.21
N GLU A 33 1.66 2.77 11.37
CA GLU A 33 2.20 3.37 12.59
C GLU A 33 3.43 2.62 13.10
N GLU A 34 3.39 1.30 13.16
CA GLU A 34 4.50 0.45 13.60
C GLU A 34 5.71 0.54 12.67
N ALA A 35 5.49 0.79 11.38
CA ALA A 35 6.55 1.08 10.41
C ALA A 35 7.13 2.50 10.53
N GLY A 36 6.62 3.32 11.45
CA GLY A 36 7.07 4.69 11.70
C GLY A 36 6.51 5.72 10.72
N HIS A 37 5.48 5.37 9.95
CA HIS A 37 4.92 6.18 8.86
C HIS A 37 3.54 6.78 9.18
N GLY A 38 3.10 6.74 10.44
CA GLY A 38 1.77 7.25 10.84
C GLY A 38 1.52 8.72 10.46
N SER A 39 2.55 9.58 10.58
CA SER A 39 2.45 11.00 10.18
C SER A 39 2.35 11.23 8.66
N GLU A 40 2.66 10.21 7.85
CA GLU A 40 2.68 10.26 6.38
C GLU A 40 1.42 9.62 5.76
N LEU A 41 0.44 9.22 6.57
CA LEU A 41 -0.77 8.52 6.11
C LEU A 41 -1.53 9.29 5.01
N SER A 42 -1.64 10.62 5.14
CA SER A 42 -2.27 11.47 4.13
C SER A 42 -1.52 11.40 2.80
N MET A 43 -0.19 11.47 2.84
CA MET A 43 0.66 11.35 1.66
C MET A 43 0.54 9.97 1.01
N PHE A 44 0.44 8.91 1.81
CA PHE A 44 0.27 7.55 1.28
C PHE A 44 -1.07 7.42 0.57
N ARG A 45 -2.14 7.97 1.16
CA ARG A 45 -3.47 8.03 0.54
C ARG A 45 -3.47 8.81 -0.77
N ASP A 46 -2.80 9.95 -0.81
CA ASP A 46 -2.73 10.79 -2.01
C ASP A 46 -1.95 10.14 -3.15
N LEU A 47 -0.87 9.43 -2.81
CA LEU A 47 0.01 8.77 -3.77
C LEU A 47 -0.40 7.32 -4.09
N GLY A 48 -1.36 6.75 -3.36
CA GLY A 48 -1.79 5.36 -3.51
C GLY A 48 -0.79 4.32 -3.00
N ILE A 49 0.06 4.71 -2.05
CA ILE A 49 1.08 3.83 -1.47
C ILE A 49 0.44 2.83 -0.52
N LEU A 50 0.76 1.56 -0.71
CA LEU A 50 0.35 0.44 0.14
C LEU A 50 1.52 0.03 1.03
N LEU A 51 1.23 -0.43 2.25
CA LEU A 51 2.23 -0.92 3.20
C LEU A 51 1.80 -2.29 3.75
N ASP A 52 2.75 -3.21 3.77
CA ASP A 52 2.58 -4.54 4.35
C ASP A 52 3.74 -4.84 5.29
N THR A 53 3.45 -5.17 6.54
CA THR A 53 4.47 -5.67 7.47
C THR A 53 4.63 -7.17 7.27
N GLU A 54 5.87 -7.63 7.12
CA GLU A 54 6.15 -9.06 7.06
C GLU A 54 6.25 -9.59 8.49
N ALA A 55 5.21 -10.29 8.93
CA ALA A 55 5.19 -11.06 10.16
C ALA A 55 5.99 -12.36 9.96
N ASP A 56 7.29 -12.27 9.79
CA ASP A 56 8.12 -13.46 9.72
C ASP A 56 8.14 -14.12 11.11
N ILE A 57 7.43 -15.25 11.19
CA ILE A 57 7.26 -16.14 12.35
C ILE A 57 8.60 -16.76 12.81
N PHE A 58 9.67 -16.66 12.00
CA PHE A 58 10.95 -17.33 12.23
C PHE A 58 12.04 -16.47 12.88
N SER A 59 11.77 -15.19 13.20
CA SER A 59 12.79 -14.30 13.80
C SER A 59 12.50 -13.97 15.25
N GLU A 60 12.43 -14.99 16.12
CA GLU A 60 12.67 -14.81 17.56
C GLU A 60 14.15 -14.40 17.85
N MET A 61 15.02 -14.38 16.83
CA MET A 61 16.45 -14.09 16.97
C MET A 61 16.90 -12.71 16.45
N GLU A 62 16.03 -11.92 15.79
CA GLU A 62 16.40 -10.59 15.23
C GLU A 62 15.64 -9.41 15.88
N GLU A 63 15.24 -9.53 17.15
CA GLU A 63 14.76 -8.37 17.92
C GLU A 63 15.89 -7.37 18.27
N GLN A 64 17.13 -7.60 17.83
CA GLN A 64 18.26 -6.74 18.16
C GLN A 64 18.19 -5.33 17.52
N GLU A 65 17.33 -5.09 16.53
CA GLU A 65 17.27 -3.79 15.82
C GLU A 65 15.93 -3.04 15.92
N GLY A 66 14.93 -3.58 16.61
CA GLY A 66 13.71 -2.84 16.99
C GLY A 66 12.86 -2.28 15.83
N LYS A 67 13.15 -2.62 14.57
CA LYS A 67 12.39 -2.18 13.40
C LYS A 67 11.68 -3.35 12.77
N LYS A 68 10.34 -3.29 12.71
CA LYS A 68 9.55 -4.28 11.97
C LYS A 68 9.96 -4.26 10.50
N ARG A 69 9.99 -5.44 9.88
CA ARG A 69 10.24 -5.58 8.45
C ARG A 69 8.95 -5.29 7.69
N TYR A 70 9.04 -4.43 6.69
CA TYR A 70 7.88 -4.07 5.87
C TYR A 70 8.28 -3.79 4.43
N LEU A 71 7.28 -3.76 3.56
CA LEU A 71 7.41 -3.35 2.19
C LEU A 71 6.35 -2.31 1.85
N MET A 72 6.72 -1.42 0.93
CA MET A 72 5.85 -0.39 0.40
C MET A 72 5.69 -0.59 -1.11
N GLN A 73 4.46 -0.54 -1.60
CA GLN A 73 4.14 -0.79 -3.01
C GLN A 73 3.25 0.32 -3.56
N VAL A 74 3.40 0.65 -4.84
CA VAL A 74 2.43 1.43 -5.60
C VAL A 74 2.45 0.97 -7.05
N PHE A 75 1.28 0.97 -7.68
CA PHE A 75 1.10 0.53 -9.06
C PHE A 75 0.77 1.73 -9.95
N THR A 76 1.39 1.79 -11.11
CA THR A 76 1.01 2.79 -12.12
C THR A 76 -0.33 2.41 -12.76
N GLY A 77 -0.96 3.39 -13.41
CA GLY A 77 -1.93 3.11 -14.45
C GLY A 77 -1.28 2.38 -15.65
N PRO A 78 -2.07 2.04 -16.67
CA PRO A 78 -1.55 1.43 -17.89
C PRO A 78 -0.57 2.38 -18.57
N ILE A 79 0.58 1.86 -19.04
CA ILE A 79 1.54 2.68 -19.81
C ILE A 79 1.30 2.61 -21.32
N PHE A 80 0.48 1.66 -21.77
CA PHE A 80 0.03 1.51 -23.15
C PHE A 80 -1.46 1.78 -23.26
N LYS A 81 -1.96 1.86 -24.50
CA LYS A 81 -3.39 2.11 -24.78
C LYS A 81 -4.29 1.00 -24.21
N GLN A 82 -3.79 -0.22 -24.18
CA GLN A 82 -4.48 -1.37 -23.60
C GLN A 82 -4.18 -1.47 -22.10
N ASP A 83 -5.21 -1.79 -21.31
CA ASP A 83 -5.10 -1.99 -19.86
C ASP A 83 -4.52 -3.37 -19.52
N THR A 84 -3.29 -3.62 -19.97
CA THR A 84 -2.60 -4.91 -19.81
C THR A 84 -1.22 -4.78 -19.19
N PHE A 85 -0.53 -3.65 -19.39
CA PHE A 85 0.81 -3.43 -18.85
C PHE A 85 0.83 -2.24 -17.92
N PHE A 86 1.29 -2.47 -16.70
CA PHE A 86 1.55 -1.47 -15.68
C PHE A 86 2.90 -1.76 -15.02
N LEU A 87 3.42 -0.78 -14.30
CA LEU A 87 4.64 -0.91 -13.52
C LEU A 87 4.33 -0.89 -12.03
N GLU A 88 5.17 -1.57 -11.27
CA GLU A 88 5.19 -1.51 -9.81
C GLU A 88 6.44 -0.75 -9.37
N VAL A 89 6.26 0.19 -8.44
CA VAL A 89 7.37 0.73 -7.65
C VAL A 89 7.27 0.08 -6.27
N ILE A 90 8.36 -0.58 -5.86
CA ILE A 90 8.45 -1.30 -4.60
C ILE A 90 9.67 -0.83 -3.81
N GLN A 91 9.49 -0.58 -2.51
CA GLN A 91 10.56 -0.38 -1.55
C GLN A 91 10.49 -1.46 -0.48
N ARG A 92 11.62 -2.12 -0.20
CA ARG A 92 11.75 -3.16 0.82
C ARG A 92 12.57 -2.64 1.99
N CYS A 93 11.99 -2.66 3.18
CA CYS A 93 12.65 -2.35 4.44
C CYS A 93 12.79 -3.67 5.22
N GLY A 94 13.78 -4.48 4.82
CA GLY A 94 14.04 -5.80 5.41
C GLY A 94 13.09 -6.92 4.98
N ALA A 95 11.93 -6.59 4.42
CA ALA A 95 10.97 -7.58 3.95
C ALA A 95 11.42 -8.30 2.65
N ARG A 96 11.27 -9.63 2.64
CA ARG A 96 11.62 -10.54 1.53
C ARG A 96 10.39 -11.03 0.78
N GLY A 97 9.20 -11.01 1.39
CA GLY A 97 7.94 -11.47 0.81
C GLY A 97 7.38 -10.58 -0.30
N PHE A 98 6.19 -10.93 -0.80
CA PHE A 98 5.59 -10.27 -1.98
C PHE A 98 4.50 -9.22 -1.64
N GLY A 99 4.17 -9.04 -0.37
CA GLY A 99 3.08 -8.14 0.02
C GLY A 99 1.70 -8.78 -0.12
N ALA A 100 1.56 -10.05 0.28
CA ALA A 100 0.28 -10.77 0.17
C ALA A 100 -0.85 -10.09 0.96
N GLY A 101 -0.52 -9.41 2.07
CA GLY A 101 -1.47 -8.62 2.83
C GLY A 101 -1.93 -7.38 2.08
N ASN A 102 -1.07 -6.74 1.28
CA ASN A 102 -1.48 -5.64 0.40
C ASN A 102 -2.51 -6.09 -0.64
N ILE A 103 -2.29 -7.23 -1.30
CA ILE A 103 -3.23 -7.77 -2.30
C ILE A 103 -4.57 -8.11 -1.63
N THR A 104 -4.52 -8.76 -0.47
CA THR A 104 -5.72 -9.17 0.28
C THR A 104 -6.52 -7.96 0.77
N ALA A 105 -5.87 -6.98 1.38
CA ALA A 105 -6.51 -5.76 1.87
C ALA A 105 -7.07 -4.91 0.70
N LEU A 106 -6.36 -4.85 -0.43
CA LEU A 106 -6.86 -4.20 -1.63
C LEU A 106 -8.15 -4.87 -2.13
N ALA A 107 -8.17 -6.20 -2.26
CA ALA A 107 -9.36 -6.93 -2.70
C ALA A 107 -10.56 -6.69 -1.76
N LYS A 108 -10.33 -6.76 -0.43
CA LYS A 108 -11.36 -6.45 0.57
C LYS A 108 -11.86 -5.01 0.47
N SER A 109 -10.96 -4.05 0.32
CA SER A 109 -11.31 -2.63 0.21
C SER A 109 -12.20 -2.34 -1.01
N ILE A 110 -11.95 -3.03 -2.14
CA ILE A 110 -12.76 -2.92 -3.36
C ILE A 110 -14.17 -3.47 -3.13
N ILE A 111 -14.28 -4.64 -2.49
CA ILE A 111 -15.58 -5.26 -2.17
C ILE A 111 -16.39 -4.32 -1.26
N LEU A 112 -15.80 -3.85 -0.16
CA LEU A 112 -16.45 -2.94 0.80
C LEU A 112 -16.89 -1.63 0.15
N TYR A 113 -16.03 -1.03 -0.68
CA TYR A 113 -16.36 0.20 -1.40
C TYR A 113 -17.55 0.00 -2.34
N ASN A 114 -17.58 -1.10 -3.09
CA ASN A 114 -18.68 -1.39 -4.02
C ASN A 114 -20.01 -1.60 -3.28
N GLU A 115 -20.00 -2.29 -2.14
CA GLU A 115 -21.19 -2.47 -1.30
C GLU A 115 -21.73 -1.14 -0.76
N GLN A 116 -20.85 -0.24 -0.32
CA GLN A 116 -21.23 1.11 0.12
C GLN A 116 -21.87 1.91 -1.02
N GLN A 117 -21.29 1.87 -2.22
CA GLN A 117 -21.83 2.55 -3.39
C GLN A 117 -23.18 2.00 -3.84
N GLN A 118 -23.42 0.70 -3.66
CA GLN A 118 -24.71 0.08 -3.99
C GLN A 118 -25.81 0.49 -2.99
N LYS A 119 -25.47 0.59 -1.70
CA LYS A 119 -26.40 1.07 -0.67
C LYS A 119 -26.80 2.54 -0.84
N LEU A 120 -25.90 3.38 -1.36
CA LEU A 120 -26.17 4.80 -1.63
C LEU A 120 -27.08 5.03 -2.85
N LYS A 121 -27.24 4.02 -3.70
CA LYS A 121 -28.06 4.08 -4.93
C LYS A 121 -29.44 3.43 -4.79
N ALA A 122 -29.71 2.79 -3.66
CA ALA A 122 -30.99 2.17 -3.30
C ALA A 122 -31.80 3.12 -2.42
#